data_AF-A0A9P5XHH3-F1
#
_entry.id   AF-A0A9P5XHH3-F1
#
_cell.length_a   1.000
_cell.length_b   1.000
_cell.length_c   1.000
_cell.angle_alpha   90.00
_cell.angle_beta   90.00
_cell.angle_gamma   90.00
#
_symmetry.space_group_name_H-M   'P 1'
#
loop_
_entity.id
_entity.type
_entity.pdbx_description
1 polymer ?
#
loop_
_entity_poly.entity_id
_entity_poly.type
_entity_poly.pdbx_seq_one_letter_code
_entity_poly.pdbx_strand_id
1 'polypeptide(L)'
;MSKATVGTGDVPVAGDKYTWMKTSEMPLQDFLTRYKPSMVQNDGTKPWIWAKGSNALKGDANEVEAHEEAQALLKEVTERIKVIQEDPSIPTRSNKKTGARSKKELREEAQAEASNKLKEIAIRYGYVCGKWLIFAPSDKVDLIWTNIANSLVYGPLSTTAASLAKVSTSPEHETPNYQHIICVYVPDVYDKEAVVEVMKVLLRNHGAALSGVKSDLYTAIGAASRPIDTISVY
;
A
#
# COMPACT_ATOMS: atom_id res chain seq x y z
N MET A 1 -4.99 -13.68 -26.93
CA MET A 1 -4.39 -13.90 -25.59
C MET A 1 -3.39 -12.79 -25.34
N SER A 2 -3.84 -11.69 -24.74
CA SER A 2 -2.97 -10.57 -24.38
C SER A 2 -2.31 -10.91 -23.05
N LYS A 3 -0.97 -10.91 -23.01
CA LYS A 3 -0.22 -10.91 -21.74
C LYS A 3 -0.64 -9.64 -21.01
N ALA A 4 -1.41 -9.78 -19.94
CA ALA A 4 -1.59 -8.70 -18.99
C ALA A 4 -0.21 -8.43 -18.39
N THR A 5 0.44 -7.38 -18.88
CA THR A 5 1.60 -6.79 -18.24
C THR A 5 1.19 -6.50 -16.80
N VAL A 6 1.88 -7.11 -15.84
CA VAL A 6 1.73 -6.80 -14.41
C VAL A 6 1.95 -5.30 -14.27
N GLY A 7 0.83 -4.58 -14.16
CA GLY A 7 0.82 -3.12 -14.19
C GLY A 7 1.40 -2.62 -12.89
N THR A 8 2.63 -2.13 -12.95
CA THR A 8 3.37 -1.42 -11.91
C THR A 8 2.71 -0.06 -11.63
N GLY A 9 1.48 -0.06 -11.12
CA GLY A 9 0.76 1.15 -10.69
C GLY A 9 1.40 1.85 -9.47
N ASP A 10 2.53 1.33 -9.00
CA ASP A 10 3.29 1.79 -7.85
C ASP A 10 4.61 2.48 -8.21
N VAL A 11 4.88 2.71 -9.50
CA VAL A 11 6.05 3.48 -9.96
C VAL A 11 5.60 4.67 -10.82
N PRO A 12 6.14 5.88 -10.61
CA PRO A 12 5.88 7.01 -11.49
C PRO A 12 6.41 6.73 -12.90
N VAL A 13 5.60 7.04 -13.92
CA VAL A 13 6.03 6.91 -15.31
C VAL A 13 6.91 8.11 -15.68
N ALA A 14 8.10 7.85 -16.23
CA ALA A 14 9.01 8.90 -16.65
C ALA A 14 8.34 9.84 -17.68
N GLY A 15 8.47 11.16 -17.47
CA GLY A 15 7.85 12.18 -18.33
C GLY A 15 6.34 12.34 -18.16
N ASP A 16 5.73 11.73 -17.14
CA ASP A 16 4.31 11.88 -16.89
C ASP A 16 3.95 13.26 -16.32
N LYS A 17 2.97 13.94 -16.93
CA LYS A 17 2.56 15.30 -16.54
C LYS A 17 1.95 15.38 -15.13
N TYR A 18 1.50 14.25 -14.59
CA TYR A 18 0.96 14.15 -13.23
C TYR A 18 2.04 13.73 -12.22
N THR A 19 3.31 13.76 -12.59
CA THR A 19 4.43 13.50 -11.68
C THR A 19 5.25 14.75 -11.46
N TRP A 20 5.36 15.17 -10.20
CA TRP A 20 6.23 16.26 -9.79
C TRP A 20 7.49 15.75 -9.09
N MET A 21 8.63 16.35 -9.42
CA MET A 21 9.92 16.15 -8.75
C MET A 21 10.70 17.48 -8.72
N LYS A 22 11.73 17.59 -7.89
CA LYS A 22 12.53 18.84 -7.78
C LYS A 22 13.19 19.28 -9.09
N THR A 23 13.41 18.37 -10.03
CA THR A 23 13.94 18.66 -11.37
C THR A 23 12.85 19.00 -12.38
N SER A 24 11.57 18.97 -11.99
CA SER A 24 10.47 19.44 -12.84
C SER A 24 10.59 20.95 -13.08
N GLU A 25 10.30 21.39 -14.30
CA GLU A 25 10.34 22.81 -14.67
C GLU A 25 9.28 23.64 -13.92
N MET A 26 8.13 23.03 -13.62
CA MET A 26 7.02 23.66 -12.92
C MET A 26 7.25 23.68 -11.40
N PRO A 27 7.13 24.83 -10.72
CA PRO A 27 7.14 24.89 -9.26
C PRO A 27 6.05 24.01 -8.61
N LEU A 28 6.33 23.49 -7.41
CA LEU A 28 5.38 22.59 -6.73
C LEU A 28 3.99 23.21 -6.53
N GLN A 29 3.91 24.49 -6.16
CA GLN A 29 2.61 25.14 -5.93
C GLN A 29 1.79 25.25 -7.21
N ASP A 30 2.43 25.56 -8.33
CA ASP A 30 1.77 25.65 -9.63
C ASP A 30 1.27 24.28 -10.06
N PHE A 31 2.07 23.24 -9.82
CA PHE A 31 1.69 21.85 -10.06
C PHE A 31 0.45 21.44 -9.24
N LEU A 32 0.46 21.72 -7.93
CA LEU A 32 -0.65 21.37 -7.03
C LEU A 32 -1.92 22.17 -7.35
N THR A 33 -1.77 23.41 -7.80
CA THR A 33 -2.89 24.25 -8.24
C THR A 33 -3.48 23.74 -9.55
N ARG A 34 -2.63 23.30 -10.48
CA ARG A 34 -3.02 22.82 -11.81
C ARG A 34 -3.64 21.42 -11.77
N TYR A 35 -3.12 20.54 -10.92
CA TYR A 35 -3.51 19.13 -10.85
C TYR A 35 -4.12 18.81 -9.48
N LYS A 36 -5.36 19.26 -9.29
CA LYS A 36 -6.14 18.97 -8.09
C LYS A 36 -6.74 17.56 -8.16
N PRO A 37 -6.51 16.68 -7.17
CA PRO A 37 -7.06 15.33 -7.18
C PRO A 37 -8.58 15.27 -7.35
N SER A 38 -9.30 16.25 -6.78
CA SER A 38 -10.76 16.35 -6.91
C SER A 38 -11.24 16.69 -8.34
N MET A 39 -10.39 17.28 -9.17
CA MET A 39 -10.75 17.79 -10.50
C MET A 39 -10.16 16.96 -11.64
N VAL A 40 -9.02 16.33 -11.42
CA VAL A 40 -8.44 15.41 -12.41
C VAL A 40 -9.30 14.15 -12.42
N GLN A 41 -9.94 13.87 -13.55
CA GLN A 41 -10.73 12.65 -13.73
C GLN A 41 -9.82 11.45 -14.08
N ASN A 42 -10.16 10.29 -13.55
CA ASN A 42 -9.58 9.02 -13.93
C ASN A 42 -10.14 8.57 -15.29
N ASP A 43 -9.31 8.61 -16.33
CA ASP A 43 -9.64 8.16 -17.69
C ASP A 43 -9.27 6.68 -17.95
N GLY A 44 -8.91 5.95 -16.90
CA GLY A 44 -8.47 4.56 -16.96
C GLY A 44 -7.04 4.36 -17.44
N THR A 45 -6.32 5.42 -17.84
CA THR A 45 -4.94 5.29 -18.35
C THR A 45 -3.88 5.64 -17.30
N LYS A 46 -4.12 6.65 -16.45
CA LYS A 46 -3.19 7.08 -15.40
C LYS A 46 -3.91 7.73 -14.20
N PRO A 47 -4.41 6.95 -13.22
CA PRO A 47 -5.28 7.45 -12.17
C PRO A 47 -4.56 8.11 -10.98
N TRP A 48 -3.27 8.45 -11.11
CA TRP A 48 -2.46 8.86 -9.97
C TRP A 48 -1.73 10.16 -10.24
N ILE A 49 -1.78 11.06 -9.26
CA ILE A 49 -0.92 12.24 -9.20
C ILE A 49 0.20 11.95 -8.20
N TRP A 50 1.44 12.24 -8.57
CA TRP A 50 2.65 11.87 -7.84
C TRP A 50 3.44 13.10 -7.40
N ALA A 51 4.03 13.01 -6.22
CA ALA A 51 5.02 13.96 -5.73
C ALA A 51 6.24 13.20 -5.19
N LYS A 52 7.42 13.52 -5.70
CA LYS A 52 8.69 12.92 -5.25
C LYS A 52 9.47 13.91 -4.39
N GLY A 53 9.85 13.45 -3.20
CA GLY A 53 10.72 14.16 -2.26
C GLY A 53 12.20 14.13 -2.67
N SER A 54 13.05 14.61 -1.77
CA SER A 54 14.50 14.72 -1.99
C SER A 54 15.26 13.43 -1.72
N ASN A 55 14.68 12.53 -0.93
CA ASN A 55 15.35 11.33 -0.47
C ASN A 55 15.41 10.29 -1.59
N ALA A 56 16.55 9.61 -1.71
CA ALA A 56 16.71 8.54 -2.68
C ALA A 56 15.77 7.40 -2.32
N LEU A 57 14.98 6.95 -3.29
CA LEU A 57 14.28 5.67 -3.19
C LEU A 57 15.36 4.60 -3.26
N LYS A 58 15.46 3.74 -2.23
CA LYS A 58 16.00 2.41 -2.45
C LYS A 58 14.98 1.70 -3.34
N GLY A 59 15.39 1.35 -4.54
CA GLY A 59 14.56 0.53 -5.41
C GLY A 59 14.47 -0.87 -4.83
N ASP A 60 13.30 -1.50 -4.99
CA ASP A 60 13.17 -2.92 -4.71
C ASP A 60 14.11 -3.72 -5.61
N ALA A 61 14.63 -4.81 -5.05
CA ALA A 61 15.43 -5.79 -5.79
C ALA A 61 14.62 -7.07 -6.01
N ASN A 62 14.89 -7.75 -7.12
CA ASN A 62 14.35 -9.09 -7.43
C ASN A 62 12.82 -9.18 -7.28
N GLU A 63 12.10 -8.15 -7.75
CA GLU A 63 10.64 -8.06 -7.65
C GLU A 63 9.94 -9.27 -8.29
N VAL A 64 10.43 -9.73 -9.44
CA VAL A 64 9.82 -10.82 -10.21
C VAL A 64 9.90 -12.14 -9.42
N GLU A 65 11.09 -12.46 -8.90
CA GLU A 65 11.34 -13.67 -8.13
C GLU A 65 10.56 -13.67 -6.80
N ALA A 66 10.55 -12.53 -6.11
CA ALA A 66 9.77 -12.35 -4.89
C ALA A 66 8.27 -12.53 -5.15
N HIS A 67 7.76 -11.95 -6.24
CA HIS A 67 6.36 -12.08 -6.63
C HIS A 67 5.98 -13.52 -6.96
N GLU A 68 6.79 -14.23 -7.75
CA GLU A 68 6.54 -15.62 -8.13
C GLU A 68 6.47 -16.54 -6.90
N GLU A 69 7.43 -16.42 -5.98
CA GLU A 69 7.45 -17.22 -4.75
C GLU A 69 6.28 -16.87 -3.82
N ALA A 70 6.00 -15.59 -3.63
CA ALA A 70 4.88 -15.13 -2.82
C ALA A 70 3.52 -15.57 -3.40
N GLN A 71 3.38 -15.60 -4.72
CA GLN A 71 2.17 -16.06 -5.39
C GLN A 71 1.98 -17.57 -5.23
N ALA A 72 3.07 -18.36 -5.28
CA ALA A 72 3.03 -19.79 -5.00
C ALA A 72 2.57 -20.07 -3.56
N LEU A 73 3.14 -19.35 -2.58
CA LEU A 73 2.74 -19.43 -1.18
C LEU A 73 1.27 -19.04 -0.98
N LEU A 74 0.81 -17.96 -1.62
CA LEU A 74 -0.58 -17.52 -1.52
C LEU A 74 -1.55 -18.60 -2.02
N LYS A 75 -1.20 -19.30 -3.10
CA LYS A 75 -1.99 -20.41 -3.63
C LYS A 75 -2.04 -21.59 -2.65
N GLU A 76 -0.91 -21.98 -2.07
CA GLU A 76 -0.82 -23.03 -1.05
C GLU A 76 -1.71 -22.72 0.17
N VAL A 77 -1.57 -21.51 0.71
CA VAL A 77 -2.32 -21.06 1.90
C VAL A 77 -3.82 -20.98 1.61
N THR A 78 -4.20 -20.53 0.42
CA THR A 78 -5.62 -20.48 -0.01
C THR A 78 -6.22 -21.89 -0.04
N GLU A 79 -5.51 -22.87 -0.58
CA GLU A 79 -5.98 -24.27 -0.60
C GLU A 79 -6.06 -24.84 0.81
N ARG A 80 -5.04 -24.60 1.65
CA ARG A 80 -5.07 -25.03 3.06
C ARG A 80 -6.26 -24.44 3.83
N ILE A 81 -6.59 -23.17 3.62
CA ILE A 81 -7.76 -22.52 4.24
C ILE A 81 -9.05 -23.16 3.76
N LYS A 82 -9.16 -23.49 2.46
CA LYS A 82 -10.32 -24.16 1.89
C LYS A 82 -10.53 -25.54 2.51
N VAL A 83 -9.46 -26.34 2.66
CA VAL A 83 -9.50 -27.64 3.35
C VAL A 83 -10.03 -27.48 4.78
N ILE A 84 -9.52 -26.50 5.54
CA ILE A 84 -10.00 -26.23 6.92
C ILE A 84 -11.49 -25.86 6.92
N GLN A 85 -11.96 -25.11 5.93
CA GLN A 85 -13.36 -24.69 5.84
C GLN A 85 -14.29 -25.85 5.50
N GLU A 86 -13.87 -26.74 4.60
CA GLU A 86 -14.69 -27.85 4.09
C GLU A 86 -14.65 -29.10 4.98
N ASP A 87 -13.64 -29.24 5.85
CA ASP A 87 -13.50 -30.40 6.74
C ASP A 87 -14.64 -30.44 7.80
N PRO A 88 -15.53 -31.47 7.79
CA PRO A 88 -16.61 -31.60 8.76
C PRO A 88 -16.14 -32.06 10.14
N SER A 89 -14.93 -32.59 10.27
CA SER A 89 -14.36 -33.05 11.54
C SER A 89 -13.87 -31.89 12.43
N ILE A 90 -13.58 -30.74 11.83
CA ILE A 90 -13.14 -29.55 12.56
C ILE A 90 -14.36 -28.82 13.13
N PRO A 91 -14.46 -28.65 14.45
CA PRO A 91 -15.61 -28.00 15.06
C PRO A 91 -15.65 -26.50 14.74
N THR A 92 -16.86 -25.93 14.74
CA THR A 92 -17.07 -24.49 14.54
C THR A 92 -16.64 -23.66 15.75
N ARG A 93 -16.66 -24.25 16.95
CA ARG A 93 -16.21 -23.64 18.20
C ARG A 93 -15.13 -24.48 18.84
N SER A 94 -14.17 -23.83 19.49
CA SER A 94 -13.12 -24.54 20.22
C SER A 94 -13.67 -25.17 21.50
N ASN A 95 -13.05 -26.26 21.92
CA ASN A 95 -13.39 -26.96 23.15
C ASN A 95 -12.14 -27.18 24.00
N LYS A 96 -12.01 -26.41 25.07
CA LYS A 96 -10.86 -26.47 25.98
C LYS A 96 -10.72 -27.80 26.72
N LYS A 97 -11.82 -28.55 26.92
CA LYS A 97 -11.79 -29.84 27.64
C LYS A 97 -11.21 -30.97 26.78
N THR A 98 -11.46 -30.93 25.47
CA THR A 98 -10.96 -31.94 24.51
C THR A 98 -9.70 -31.48 23.76
N GLY A 99 -9.30 -30.21 23.91
CA GLY A 99 -8.22 -29.59 23.14
C GLY A 99 -8.58 -29.31 21.67
N ALA A 100 -9.83 -29.51 21.27
CA ALA A 100 -10.25 -29.36 19.88
C ALA A 100 -10.25 -27.87 19.48
N ARG A 101 -9.51 -27.56 18.41
CA ARG A 101 -9.40 -26.22 17.83
C ARG A 101 -10.50 -25.96 16.82
N SER A 102 -10.94 -24.71 16.73
CA SER A 102 -11.99 -24.32 15.79
C SER A 102 -11.47 -24.06 14.38
N LYS A 103 -12.37 -24.10 13.39
CA LYS A 103 -12.07 -23.62 12.03
C LYS A 103 -11.54 -22.19 11.99
N LYS A 104 -11.98 -21.33 12.91
CA LYS A 104 -11.48 -19.95 13.01
C LYS A 104 -10.01 -19.94 13.44
N GLU A 105 -9.68 -20.61 14.54
CA GLU A 105 -8.32 -20.66 15.10
C GLU A 105 -7.31 -21.25 14.12
N LEU A 106 -7.69 -22.29 13.37
CA LEU A 106 -6.80 -22.90 12.37
C LEU A 106 -6.57 -22.01 11.14
N ARG A 107 -7.60 -21.26 10.72
CA ARG A 107 -7.45 -20.28 9.63
C ARG A 107 -6.55 -19.13 10.05
N GLU A 108 -6.75 -18.58 11.24
CA GLU A 108 -5.93 -17.49 11.77
C GLU A 108 -4.46 -17.90 11.93
N GLU A 109 -4.20 -19.14 12.36
CA GLU A 109 -2.83 -19.67 12.41
C GLU A 109 -2.21 -19.81 11.02
N ALA A 110 -2.93 -20.39 10.05
CA ALA A 110 -2.45 -20.51 8.67
C ALA A 110 -2.17 -19.14 8.03
N GLN A 111 -3.01 -18.15 8.33
CA GLN A 111 -2.81 -16.76 7.90
C GLN A 111 -1.58 -16.15 8.56
N ALA A 112 -1.40 -16.31 9.88
CA ALA A 112 -0.23 -15.78 10.59
C ALA A 112 1.09 -16.40 10.12
N GLU A 113 1.10 -17.71 9.85
CA GLU A 113 2.25 -18.40 9.26
C GLU A 113 2.57 -17.85 7.87
N ALA A 114 1.55 -17.64 7.03
CA ALA A 114 1.71 -17.04 5.71
C ALA A 114 2.27 -15.62 5.79
N SER A 115 1.81 -14.80 6.74
CA SER A 115 2.35 -13.45 6.98
C SER A 115 3.85 -13.46 7.23
N ASN A 116 4.30 -14.37 8.10
CA ASN A 116 5.71 -14.48 8.45
C ASN A 116 6.55 -14.91 7.25
N LYS A 117 6.09 -15.92 6.49
CA LYS A 117 6.77 -16.38 5.27
C LYS A 117 6.81 -15.30 4.19
N LEU A 118 5.73 -14.53 4.00
CA LEU A 118 5.72 -13.41 3.05
C LEU A 118 6.70 -12.32 3.45
N LYS A 119 6.82 -12.02 4.74
CA LYS A 119 7.85 -11.14 5.26
C LYS A 119 9.26 -11.67 4.99
N GLU A 120 9.50 -12.95 5.22
CA GLU A 120 10.79 -13.58 4.94
C GLU A 120 11.15 -13.52 3.45
N ILE A 121 10.18 -13.75 2.56
CA ILE A 121 10.32 -13.60 1.11
C ILE A 121 10.71 -12.17 0.77
N ALA A 122 9.94 -11.18 1.24
CA ALA A 122 10.20 -9.77 0.99
C ALA A 122 11.63 -9.36 1.38
N ILE A 123 12.05 -9.72 2.60
CA ILE A 123 13.40 -9.42 3.12
C ILE A 123 14.49 -10.14 2.32
N ARG A 124 14.30 -11.44 2.03
CA ARG A 124 15.28 -12.27 1.31
C ARG A 124 15.57 -11.74 -0.09
N TYR A 125 14.55 -11.27 -0.80
CA TYR A 125 14.71 -10.73 -2.15
C TYR A 125 15.02 -9.25 -2.19
N GLY A 126 14.80 -8.53 -1.08
CA GLY A 126 14.92 -7.07 -1.04
C GLY A 126 13.73 -6.34 -1.65
N TYR A 127 12.56 -7.00 -1.74
CA TYR A 127 11.29 -6.38 -2.13
C TYR A 127 10.54 -5.92 -0.87
N VAL A 128 11.09 -4.89 -0.21
CA VAL A 128 10.68 -4.46 1.13
C VAL A 128 9.98 -3.12 1.16
N CYS A 129 9.88 -2.41 0.03
CA CYS A 129 9.12 -1.17 -0.03
C CYS A 129 7.66 -1.36 0.33
N GLY A 130 7.02 -0.25 0.69
CA GLY A 130 5.59 -0.21 0.90
C GLY A 130 5.11 1.18 1.23
N LYS A 131 3.84 1.26 1.66
CA LYS A 131 3.16 2.56 1.77
C LYS A 131 2.19 2.63 2.94
N TRP A 132 2.15 3.81 3.56
CA TRP A 132 1.06 4.23 4.42
C TRP A 132 -0.15 4.59 3.56
N LEU A 133 -1.34 4.14 3.98
CA LEU A 133 -2.60 4.41 3.30
C LEU A 133 -3.44 5.41 4.10
N ILE A 134 -3.78 6.53 3.45
CA ILE A 134 -4.62 7.61 3.98
C ILE A 134 -5.87 7.71 3.12
N PHE A 135 -7.05 7.64 3.74
CA PHE A 135 -8.33 7.82 3.04
C PHE A 135 -8.85 9.25 3.27
N ALA A 136 -9.00 10.01 2.19
CA ALA A 136 -9.37 11.41 2.21
C ALA A 136 -10.76 11.61 1.57
N PRO A 137 -11.71 12.29 2.26
CA PRO A 137 -12.97 12.72 1.64
C PRO A 137 -12.73 13.62 0.42
N SER A 138 -13.60 13.51 -0.60
CA SER A 138 -13.48 14.29 -1.84
C SER A 138 -13.44 15.80 -1.63
N ASP A 139 -14.11 16.33 -0.60
CA ASP A 139 -14.14 17.77 -0.30
C ASP A 139 -12.87 18.27 0.41
N LYS A 140 -12.03 17.36 0.93
CA LYS A 140 -10.79 17.68 1.66
C LYS A 140 -9.53 17.22 0.96
N VAL A 141 -9.62 16.36 -0.06
CA VAL A 141 -8.47 15.71 -0.69
C VAL A 141 -7.44 16.73 -1.19
N ASP A 142 -7.86 17.82 -1.83
CA ASP A 142 -6.93 18.80 -2.41
C ASP A 142 -6.06 19.46 -1.33
N LEU A 143 -6.66 19.80 -0.18
CA LEU A 143 -5.95 20.38 0.95
C LEU A 143 -4.99 19.36 1.57
N ILE A 144 -5.47 18.13 1.82
CA ILE A 144 -4.66 17.06 2.44
C ILE A 144 -3.48 16.71 1.53
N TRP A 145 -3.73 16.54 0.23
CA TRP A 145 -2.69 16.26 -0.76
C TRP A 145 -1.66 17.39 -0.84
N THR A 146 -2.12 18.64 -0.89
CA THR A 146 -1.23 19.81 -0.91
C THR A 146 -0.32 19.84 0.30
N ASN A 147 -0.84 19.57 1.50
CA ASN A 147 -0.06 19.55 2.74
C ASN A 147 0.97 18.41 2.76
N ILE A 148 0.56 17.21 2.33
CA ILE A 148 1.45 16.04 2.28
C ILE A 148 2.57 16.26 1.25
N ALA A 149 2.24 16.70 0.03
CA ALA A 149 3.22 16.96 -1.02
C ALA A 149 4.23 18.05 -0.59
N ASN A 150 3.74 19.15 0.00
CA ASN A 150 4.62 20.18 0.56
C ASN A 150 5.53 19.65 1.67
N SER A 151 4.98 18.87 2.59
CA SER A 151 5.74 18.29 3.69
C SER A 151 6.80 17.29 3.21
N LEU A 152 6.50 16.51 2.18
CA LEU A 152 7.43 15.55 1.59
C LEU A 152 8.65 16.22 0.92
N VAL A 153 8.45 17.43 0.40
CA VAL A 153 9.49 18.14 -0.38
C VAL A 153 10.26 19.15 0.48
N TYR A 154 9.56 19.89 1.35
CA TYR A 154 10.09 21.04 2.09
C TYR A 154 9.80 21.01 3.59
N GLY A 155 9.01 20.06 4.08
CA GLY A 155 8.55 20.04 5.47
C GLY A 155 8.98 18.80 6.25
N PRO A 156 8.26 18.47 7.34
CA PRO A 156 8.67 17.41 8.26
C PRO A 156 8.78 16.01 7.65
N LEU A 157 8.02 15.67 6.60
CA LEU A 157 8.16 14.36 5.95
C LEU A 157 9.49 14.25 5.20
N SER A 158 10.03 15.37 4.69
CA SER A 158 11.31 15.39 3.98
C SER A 158 12.51 15.01 4.87
N THR A 159 12.36 15.10 6.20
CA THR A 159 13.40 14.71 7.17
C THR A 159 13.30 13.25 7.59
N THR A 160 12.30 12.51 7.10
CA THR A 160 12.08 11.09 7.39
C THR A 160 12.50 10.20 6.22
N ALA A 161 12.36 8.88 6.36
CA ALA A 161 12.57 7.95 5.26
C ALA A 161 11.57 8.07 4.08
N ALA A 162 10.45 8.80 4.23
CA ALA A 162 9.49 8.99 3.15
C ALA A 162 10.10 9.76 1.96
N SER A 163 9.85 9.29 0.74
CA SER A 163 10.46 9.85 -0.47
C SER A 163 9.51 9.97 -1.67
N LEU A 164 8.35 9.35 -1.61
CA LEU A 164 7.37 9.36 -2.68
C LEU A 164 5.96 9.34 -2.11
N ALA A 165 5.06 10.09 -2.73
CA ALA A 165 3.63 9.99 -2.45
C ALA A 165 2.82 10.01 -3.73
N LYS A 166 1.64 9.39 -3.68
CA LYS A 166 0.63 9.48 -4.74
C LYS A 166 -0.75 9.69 -4.17
N VAL A 167 -1.64 10.24 -4.98
CA VAL A 167 -3.06 10.39 -4.68
C VAL A 167 -3.91 9.95 -5.86
N SER A 168 -5.01 9.26 -5.58
CA SER A 168 -5.96 8.84 -6.61
C SER A 168 -6.67 10.04 -7.19
N THR A 169 -6.92 10.01 -8.50
CA THR A 169 -7.76 10.98 -9.21
C THR A 169 -9.25 10.72 -8.95
N SER A 170 -10.09 11.71 -9.27
CA SER A 170 -11.55 11.59 -9.11
C SER A 170 -12.11 10.52 -10.05
N PRO A 171 -13.11 9.73 -9.62
CA PRO A 171 -13.80 8.80 -10.51
C PRO A 171 -14.49 9.56 -11.66
N GLU A 172 -14.64 8.87 -12.80
CA GLU A 172 -15.35 9.40 -13.98
C GLU A 172 -16.85 9.65 -13.68
N HIS A 173 -17.42 8.83 -12.80
CA HIS A 173 -18.82 8.92 -12.37
C HIS A 173 -18.92 9.20 -10.87
N GLU A 174 -19.91 10.00 -10.49
CA GLU A 174 -20.18 10.30 -9.09
C GLU A 174 -20.43 9.00 -8.32
N THR A 175 -19.62 8.80 -7.27
CA THR A 175 -19.70 7.61 -6.42
C THR A 175 -20.05 8.09 -5.01
N PRO A 176 -21.22 7.71 -4.46
CA PRO A 176 -21.60 8.11 -3.11
C PRO A 176 -20.55 7.68 -2.09
N ASN A 177 -20.18 8.60 -1.19
CA ASN A 177 -19.17 8.38 -0.15
C ASN A 177 -17.78 7.99 -0.68
N TYR A 178 -17.43 8.40 -1.90
CA TYR A 178 -16.10 8.20 -2.44
C TYR A 178 -15.03 8.81 -1.53
N GLN A 179 -13.95 8.07 -1.34
CA GLN A 179 -12.74 8.54 -0.67
C GLN A 179 -11.56 8.37 -1.62
N HIS A 180 -10.76 9.41 -1.73
CA HIS A 180 -9.47 9.33 -2.38
C HIS A 180 -8.50 8.55 -1.50
N ILE A 181 -7.59 7.84 -2.14
CA ILE A 181 -6.48 7.16 -1.47
C ILE A 181 -5.23 7.99 -1.69
N ILE A 182 -4.56 8.38 -0.61
CA ILE A 182 -3.21 8.94 -0.63
C ILE A 182 -2.28 7.87 -0.08
N CYS A 183 -1.23 7.54 -0.84
CA CYS A 183 -0.17 6.65 -0.41
C CYS A 183 1.11 7.44 -0.14
N VAL A 184 1.75 7.21 1.01
CA VAL A 184 3.08 7.75 1.33
C VAL A 184 4.05 6.59 1.49
N TYR A 185 5.04 6.52 0.61
CA TYR A 185 5.94 5.38 0.51
C TYR A 185 7.08 5.46 1.53
N VAL A 186 7.44 4.30 2.05
CA VAL A 186 8.61 4.04 2.88
C VAL A 186 9.50 3.00 2.20
N PRO A 187 10.83 3.14 2.29
CA PRO A 187 11.77 2.28 1.56
C PRO A 187 11.86 0.85 2.12
N ASP A 188 11.49 0.66 3.38
CA ASP A 188 11.45 -0.65 4.03
C ASP A 188 10.32 -0.65 5.07
N VAL A 189 9.28 -1.44 4.86
CA VAL A 189 8.16 -1.55 5.81
C VAL A 189 8.50 -2.38 7.05
N TYR A 190 9.63 -3.09 7.07
CA TYR A 190 10.09 -3.89 8.20
C TYR A 190 11.08 -3.13 9.09
N ASP A 191 11.60 -1.99 8.64
CA ASP A 191 12.27 -1.00 9.48
C ASP A 191 11.25 -0.27 10.36
N LYS A 192 11.05 -0.83 11.57
CA LYS A 192 10.10 -0.31 12.57
C LYS A 192 10.35 1.16 12.90
N GLU A 193 11.61 1.57 12.99
CA GLU A 193 11.96 2.92 13.44
C GLU A 193 11.60 3.94 12.37
N ALA A 194 12.00 3.68 11.13
CA ALA A 194 11.66 4.52 9.98
C ALA A 194 10.14 4.59 9.76
N VAL A 195 9.44 3.45 9.81
CA VAL A 195 7.98 3.40 9.64
C VAL A 195 7.25 4.21 10.72
N VAL A 196 7.65 4.06 11.99
CA VAL A 196 7.07 4.79 13.12
C VAL A 196 7.41 6.28 13.06
N GLU A 197 8.59 6.65 12.58
CA GLU A 197 8.95 8.05 12.36
C GLU A 197 8.01 8.72 11.34
N VAL A 198 7.82 8.09 10.17
CA VAL A 198 6.87 8.59 9.15
C VAL A 198 5.46 8.68 9.72
N MET A 199 5.01 7.64 10.45
CA MET A 199 3.70 7.62 11.10
C MET A 199 3.51 8.80 12.06
N LYS A 200 4.51 9.08 12.91
CA LYS A 200 4.44 10.20 13.87
C LYS A 200 4.27 11.53 13.16
N VAL A 201 4.98 11.76 12.05
CA VAL A 201 4.84 12.99 11.27
C VAL A 201 3.46 13.07 10.62
N LEU A 202 2.98 11.99 10.00
CA LEU A 202 1.64 11.95 9.39
C LEU A 202 0.53 12.23 10.41
N LEU A 203 0.64 11.71 11.63
CA LEU A 203 -0.35 11.95 12.68
C LEU A 203 -0.23 13.37 13.27
N ARG A 204 0.97 13.79 13.69
CA ARG A 204 1.16 15.03 14.46
C ARG A 204 1.11 16.30 13.62
N ASN A 205 1.63 16.24 12.39
CA ASN A 205 1.75 17.41 11.53
C ASN A 205 0.61 17.51 10.52
N HIS A 206 -0.02 16.38 10.16
CA HIS A 206 -1.04 16.33 9.11
C HIS A 206 -2.41 15.84 9.58
N GLY A 207 -2.53 15.33 10.81
CA GLY A 207 -3.80 14.80 11.33
C GLY A 207 -4.36 13.64 10.48
N ALA A 208 -3.49 12.90 9.80
CA ALA A 208 -3.92 11.90 8.82
C ALA A 208 -4.63 10.71 9.49
N ALA A 209 -5.75 10.28 8.91
CA ALA A 209 -6.42 9.05 9.29
C ALA A 209 -5.72 7.86 8.62
N LEU A 210 -4.77 7.25 9.35
CA LEU A 210 -3.98 6.11 8.87
C LEU A 210 -4.76 4.80 9.04
N SER A 211 -4.77 3.98 7.99
CA SER A 211 -5.40 2.65 7.99
C SER A 211 -4.41 1.50 8.20
N GLY A 212 -3.12 1.73 7.93
CA GLY A 212 -2.05 0.75 8.06
C GLY A 212 -0.91 1.02 7.08
N VAL A 213 0.21 0.33 7.29
CA VAL A 213 1.32 0.25 6.33
C VAL A 213 1.25 -1.08 5.59
N LYS A 214 1.33 -1.03 4.27
CA LYS A 214 1.22 -2.20 3.39
C LYS A 214 2.50 -2.40 2.58
N SER A 215 3.09 -3.59 2.62
CA SER A 215 4.21 -3.95 1.72
C SER A 215 3.75 -4.01 0.27
N ASP A 216 4.61 -3.58 -0.64
CA ASP A 216 4.38 -3.67 -2.09
C ASP A 216 4.24 -5.12 -2.55
N LEU A 217 4.91 -6.07 -1.89
CA LEU A 217 4.76 -7.50 -2.16
C LEU A 217 3.30 -7.97 -2.03
N TYR A 218 2.57 -7.51 -1.01
CA TYR A 218 1.14 -7.82 -0.85
C TYR A 218 0.29 -7.22 -1.97
N THR A 219 0.66 -6.05 -2.45
CA THR A 219 -0.02 -5.38 -3.57
C THR A 219 0.22 -6.14 -4.87
N ALA A 220 1.47 -6.56 -5.11
CA ALA A 220 1.88 -7.29 -6.30
C ALA A 220 1.14 -8.63 -6.45
N ILE A 221 0.99 -9.40 -5.36
CA ILE A 221 0.28 -10.69 -5.40
C ILE A 221 -1.26 -10.55 -5.35
N GLY A 222 -1.80 -9.33 -5.37
CA GLY A 222 -3.24 -9.08 -5.34
C GLY A 222 -3.92 -9.43 -4.01
N ALA A 223 -3.18 -9.43 -2.90
CA ALA A 223 -3.71 -9.62 -1.54
C ALA A 223 -4.34 -8.31 -1.00
N ALA A 224 -5.14 -7.63 -1.82
CA ALA A 224 -5.93 -6.46 -1.44
C ALA A 224 -7.44 -6.71 -1.57
N SER A 225 -7.84 -7.92 -2.00
CA SER A 225 -9.22 -8.29 -2.27
C SER A 225 -9.63 -9.67 -1.73
N ARG A 226 -8.87 -10.28 -0.81
CA ARG A 226 -9.10 -11.64 -0.31
C ARG A 226 -9.21 -11.70 1.22
N PRO A 227 -9.83 -12.74 1.81
CA PRO A 227 -9.97 -12.86 3.28
C PRO A 227 -8.67 -12.92 4.10
N ILE A 228 -7.50 -12.82 3.46
CA ILE A 228 -6.15 -12.79 4.05
C ILE A 228 -5.71 -11.34 4.39
N ASP A 229 -6.48 -10.32 3.98
CA ASP A 229 -6.08 -8.91 3.84
C ASP A 229 -5.84 -8.11 5.13
N THR A 230 -5.87 -8.71 6.32
CA THR A 230 -5.63 -7.98 7.58
C THR A 230 -4.25 -8.26 8.15
N ILE A 231 -3.24 -8.24 7.28
CA ILE A 231 -1.84 -8.26 7.70
C ILE A 231 -1.30 -6.84 7.53
N SER A 232 -1.67 -5.98 8.49
CA SER A 232 -0.86 -4.80 8.75
C SER A 232 0.46 -5.28 9.31
N VAL A 233 1.58 -4.72 8.84
CA VAL A 233 2.91 -5.07 9.38
C VAL A 233 3.02 -4.69 10.88
N TYR A 234 2.07 -3.87 11.37
CA TYR A 234 1.92 -3.42 12.76
C TYR A 234 0.47 -3.31 13.20
#